data_AF-A0A9D5D243-F1
#
_entry.id   AF-A0A9D5D243-F1
#
_cell.length_a   1.000
_cell.length_b   1.000
_cell.length_c   1.000
_cell.angle_alpha   90.00
_cell.angle_beta   90.00
_cell.angle_gamma   90.00
#
_symmetry.space_group_name_H-M   'P 1'
#
loop_
_entity.id
_entity.type
_entity.pdbx_description
1 polymer ?
#
loop_
_entity_poly.entity_id
_entity_poly.type
_entity_poly.pdbx_seq_one_letter_code
_entity_poly.pdbx_strand_id
1 'polypeptide(L)'
;MEQEKKKTSSYHCHVMCYILCFCQFCGFAHALEPAIYLFGSSVLDMGNNNYIPTEFKASYYPYGIEFSNGEATGRFTDGKNAMDFIVEMLGVLTPKPSLSLSNMADMAEEFLKGVNFASGGAGVLDSTYMGYCMPFSKQVGLFNKMMLKTVTKIGIAKTYQHISNSFIVINIGNNDITIASHTGVNPENFMLSCPVEAQGSSPAMFVFGASLLDVGNNNYINTTEKCNYPPYGIDYPGGKPTGRYSNGKNVVDFLVEKLGVPSPKPYLSLSKTDNPLEFLEGVNFASGSAGILTSTHQGLCISLETQIDYYSSVLRALVEKLGIVQVQRFISSSIFLINIGSNDILVYDGTGVSKYVRLLISTLEGELKRIFKLGARKLVLMGTEPIGCWPVVRALNKSSGDCNRELNQVSSLYSEQAALLLKELQSEYADMSYSFFHSYRVLDQCINHPETYGFDESKAACCGMGYLNAEIACNPFATYCSDRTKYVFWDGWHQTEATANLLVSMAFDGLPPNVFPVNVRELSGLNAENAHVIQFIDQ
;
A
#
# COMPACT_ATOMS: atom_id res chain seq x y z
N MET A 1 28.31 -83.23 17.65
CA MET A 1 28.61 -81.90 17.08
C MET A 1 27.45 -80.99 17.47
N GLU A 2 27.32 -80.61 18.74
CA GLU A 2 28.18 -79.64 19.45
C GLU A 2 27.88 -78.23 18.89
N GLN A 3 26.92 -77.50 19.50
CA GLN A 3 27.09 -76.42 20.50
C GLN A 3 26.65 -75.10 19.81
N GLU A 4 26.01 -74.08 20.39
CA GLU A 4 25.69 -73.71 21.77
C GLU A 4 24.70 -72.52 21.72
N LYS A 5 23.66 -72.47 22.58
CA LYS A 5 23.47 -71.57 23.76
C LYS A 5 23.44 -70.05 23.43
N LYS A 6 22.57 -69.18 23.96
CA LYS A 6 21.78 -69.09 25.21
C LYS A 6 20.80 -67.90 25.01
N LYS A 7 19.48 -68.06 25.20
CA LYS A 7 18.68 -67.80 26.44
C LYS A 7 18.74 -66.37 27.04
N THR A 8 17.66 -65.61 26.79
CA THR A 8 16.70 -65.02 27.78
C THR A 8 17.21 -64.52 29.14
N SER A 9 16.85 -63.29 29.54
CA SER A 9 15.91 -63.06 30.67
C SER A 9 15.52 -61.59 30.89
N SER A 10 14.21 -61.41 31.00
CA SER A 10 13.43 -60.41 31.76
C SER A 10 14.07 -59.84 33.03
N TYR A 11 13.83 -58.54 33.30
CA TYR A 11 13.54 -58.01 34.65
C TYR A 11 12.55 -56.83 34.61
N HIS A 12 11.52 -56.93 35.44
CA HIS A 12 10.60 -55.86 35.87
C HIS A 12 11.21 -55.04 37.03
N CYS A 13 10.70 -53.82 37.20
CA CYS A 13 10.60 -53.00 38.43
C CYS A 13 11.79 -52.15 38.92
N HIS A 14 11.57 -50.82 38.96
CA HIS A 14 11.86 -49.79 39.98
C HIS A 14 12.16 -48.43 39.31
N VAL A 15 11.20 -47.49 39.25
CA VAL A 15 10.88 -46.42 40.25
C VAL A 15 11.98 -45.36 40.40
N MET A 16 11.62 -44.14 39.96
CA MET A 16 12.04 -42.79 40.36
C MET A 16 13.41 -42.18 40.01
N CYS A 17 13.28 -40.95 39.49
CA CYS A 17 14.13 -39.78 39.69
C CYS A 17 15.55 -39.78 39.12
N TYR A 18 15.68 -39.25 37.90
CA TYR A 18 16.74 -38.28 37.61
C TYR A 18 16.16 -37.06 36.89
N ILE A 19 16.04 -35.99 37.66
CA ILE A 19 15.76 -34.62 37.24
C ILE A 19 17.09 -33.98 36.78
N LEU A 20 16.98 -33.15 35.74
CA LEU A 20 17.90 -32.10 35.29
C LEU A 20 19.22 -32.51 34.65
N CYS A 21 19.29 -32.26 33.33
CA CYS A 21 19.95 -31.09 32.75
C CYS A 21 20.59 -31.51 31.41
N PHE A 22 20.16 -30.96 30.28
CA PHE A 22 21.04 -30.49 29.20
C PHE A 22 20.22 -29.82 28.06
N CYS A 23 20.55 -28.54 27.86
CA CYS A 23 20.49 -27.76 26.62
C CYS A 23 19.13 -27.24 26.07
N GLN A 24 18.80 -26.02 26.51
CA GLN A 24 18.37 -24.94 25.61
C GLN A 24 19.35 -24.79 24.44
N PHE A 25 18.82 -24.81 23.21
CA PHE A 25 18.99 -23.79 22.15
C PHE A 25 18.53 -24.39 20.81
N CYS A 26 17.23 -24.29 20.53
CA CYS A 26 16.65 -24.17 19.19
C CYS A 26 15.20 -23.66 19.38
N GLY A 27 15.00 -22.37 19.12
CA GLY A 27 13.70 -21.72 19.24
C GLY A 27 12.76 -22.14 18.11
N PHE A 28 12.00 -23.21 18.33
CA PHE A 28 10.71 -23.36 17.67
C PHE A 28 9.72 -22.46 18.41
N ALA A 29 9.24 -21.41 17.73
CA ALA A 29 8.09 -20.64 18.19
C ALA A 29 6.94 -21.62 18.48
N HIS A 30 6.48 -21.68 19.73
CA HIS A 30 5.22 -22.37 20.04
C HIS A 30 4.14 -21.74 19.15
N ALA A 31 3.47 -22.56 18.34
CA ALA A 31 2.32 -22.11 17.56
C ALA A 31 1.26 -21.60 18.54
N LEU A 32 0.74 -20.39 18.29
CA LEU A 32 -0.38 -19.86 19.08
C LEU A 32 -1.60 -20.75 18.84
N GLU A 33 -2.28 -21.15 19.92
CA GLU A 33 -3.48 -21.98 19.84
C GLU A 33 -4.60 -21.24 19.07
N PRO A 34 -5.46 -21.96 18.31
CA PRO A 34 -6.63 -21.39 17.65
C PRO A 34 -7.58 -20.73 18.65
N ALA A 35 -8.00 -19.50 18.36
CA ALA A 35 -9.00 -18.78 19.15
C ALA A 35 -10.39 -18.82 18.49
N ILE A 36 -11.42 -18.41 19.23
CA ILE A 36 -12.77 -18.16 18.69
C ILE A 36 -13.19 -16.73 18.99
N TYR A 37 -13.60 -15.99 17.96
CA TYR A 37 -14.15 -14.64 18.07
C TYR A 37 -15.62 -14.64 17.69
N LEU A 38 -16.47 -14.11 18.57
CA LEU A 38 -17.93 -14.14 18.39
C LEU A 38 -18.47 -12.75 18.12
N PHE A 39 -19.30 -12.61 17.10
CA PHE A 39 -20.01 -11.38 16.78
C PHE A 39 -21.47 -11.69 16.52
N GLY A 40 -22.38 -10.87 17.00
CA GLY A 40 -23.78 -11.11 16.73
C GLY A 40 -24.75 -10.60 17.77
N SER A 41 -25.91 -11.24 17.76
CA SER A 41 -27.04 -11.00 18.64
C SER A 41 -27.01 -11.90 19.88
N SER A 42 -28.16 -12.09 20.52
CA SER A 42 -28.35 -12.93 21.71
C SER A 42 -27.97 -14.40 21.51
N VAL A 43 -27.97 -14.89 20.28
CA VAL A 43 -27.61 -16.29 19.94
C VAL A 43 -26.15 -16.60 20.31
N LEU A 44 -25.26 -15.62 20.16
CA LEU A 44 -23.83 -15.77 20.43
C LEU A 44 -23.37 -14.98 21.65
N ASP A 45 -24.26 -14.23 22.30
CA ASP A 45 -23.91 -13.46 23.49
C ASP A 45 -23.66 -14.40 24.67
N MET A 46 -22.41 -14.38 25.14
CA MET A 46 -21.93 -15.12 26.31
C MET A 46 -21.79 -14.23 27.56
N GLY A 47 -22.45 -13.07 27.58
CA GLY A 47 -22.59 -12.22 28.77
C GLY A 47 -22.17 -10.75 28.61
N ASN A 48 -21.94 -10.24 27.39
CA ASN A 48 -21.66 -8.81 27.19
C ASN A 48 -22.82 -7.94 27.68
N ASN A 49 -24.07 -8.36 27.46
CA ASN A 49 -25.23 -7.59 27.91
C ASN A 49 -25.30 -7.39 29.42
N ASN A 50 -24.60 -8.19 30.22
CA ASN A 50 -24.52 -7.99 31.68
C ASN A 50 -23.83 -6.65 32.03
N TYR A 51 -22.90 -6.20 31.17
CA TYR A 51 -22.08 -5.01 31.33
C TYR A 51 -22.64 -3.77 30.62
N ILE A 52 -23.80 -3.89 29.96
CA ILE A 52 -24.47 -2.80 29.25
C ILE A 52 -25.69 -2.35 30.09
N PRO A 53 -26.02 -1.04 30.13
CA PRO A 53 -27.26 -0.57 30.75
C PRO A 53 -28.47 -0.87 29.84
N THR A 54 -28.85 -2.14 29.76
CA THR A 54 -29.96 -2.67 28.94
C THR A 54 -30.93 -3.49 29.77
N GLU A 55 -32.20 -3.53 29.36
CA GLU A 55 -33.19 -4.47 29.89
C GLU A 55 -33.05 -5.88 29.27
N PHE A 56 -32.37 -5.99 28.12
CA PHE A 56 -32.09 -7.26 27.45
C PHE A 56 -30.91 -7.96 28.12
N LYS A 57 -31.11 -8.47 29.33
CA LYS A 57 -30.12 -9.28 30.06
C LYS A 57 -30.62 -10.71 30.25
N ALA A 58 -29.67 -11.62 30.37
CA ALA A 58 -29.92 -13.01 30.74
C ALA A 58 -29.12 -13.39 32.01
N SER A 59 -29.02 -12.43 32.94
CA SER A 59 -28.31 -12.56 34.22
C SER A 59 -29.27 -12.78 35.41
N TYR A 60 -30.46 -13.33 35.14
CA TYR A 60 -31.50 -13.58 36.15
C TYR A 60 -32.28 -14.86 35.81
N TYR A 61 -32.98 -15.41 36.79
CA TYR A 61 -33.79 -16.63 36.63
C TYR A 61 -34.93 -16.43 35.60
N PRO A 62 -35.23 -17.37 34.68
CA PRO A 62 -34.78 -18.77 34.64
C PRO A 62 -33.55 -19.04 33.78
N TYR A 63 -32.82 -18.01 33.31
CA TYR A 63 -31.62 -18.23 32.52
C TYR A 63 -30.54 -18.95 33.33
N GLY A 64 -29.86 -19.91 32.70
CA GLY A 64 -28.79 -20.68 33.33
C GLY A 64 -29.22 -21.71 34.39
N ILE A 65 -30.51 -22.00 34.53
CA ILE A 65 -31.03 -23.03 35.46
C ILE A 65 -30.41 -24.42 35.25
N GLU A 66 -30.01 -24.77 34.03
CA GLU A 66 -29.35 -26.04 33.67
C GLU A 66 -27.83 -26.00 33.85
N PHE A 67 -27.23 -24.89 34.28
CA PHE A 67 -25.82 -24.89 34.70
C PHE A 67 -25.65 -25.66 36.01
N SER A 68 -24.47 -26.24 36.21
CA SER A 68 -24.16 -27.04 37.40
C SER A 68 -24.29 -26.27 38.72
N ASN A 69 -24.11 -24.95 38.70
CA ASN A 69 -24.34 -24.05 39.83
C ASN A 69 -25.71 -23.35 39.80
N GLY A 70 -26.51 -23.54 38.75
CA GLY A 70 -27.80 -22.87 38.55
C GLY A 70 -27.72 -21.35 38.38
N GLU A 71 -26.53 -20.78 38.15
CA GLU A 71 -26.34 -19.33 38.06
C GLU A 71 -26.44 -18.83 36.62
N ALA A 72 -27.19 -17.75 36.44
CA ALA A 72 -27.33 -17.07 35.16
C ALA A 72 -26.02 -16.39 34.74
N THR A 73 -25.47 -16.78 33.58
CA THR A 73 -24.17 -16.26 33.09
C THR A 73 -24.29 -15.13 32.06
N GLY A 74 -25.51 -14.74 31.68
CA GLY A 74 -25.75 -13.80 30.58
C GLY A 74 -25.93 -14.43 29.20
N ARG A 75 -25.95 -15.78 29.11
CA ARG A 75 -26.38 -16.49 27.91
C ARG A 75 -27.91 -16.50 27.83
N PHE A 76 -28.46 -16.21 26.66
CA PHE A 76 -29.91 -16.19 26.41
C PHE A 76 -30.51 -17.60 26.26
N THR A 77 -30.16 -18.49 27.18
CA THR A 77 -30.54 -19.91 27.23
C THR A 77 -30.75 -20.35 28.68
N ASP A 78 -31.48 -21.44 28.88
CA ASP A 78 -31.64 -22.11 30.18
C ASP A 78 -30.33 -22.74 30.68
N GLY A 79 -29.33 -22.95 29.83
CA GLY A 79 -27.99 -23.38 30.20
C GLY A 79 -26.95 -22.95 29.18
N LYS A 80 -26.20 -23.92 28.64
CA LYS A 80 -25.23 -23.72 27.56
C LYS A 80 -25.90 -23.23 26.27
N ASN A 81 -25.26 -22.31 25.55
CA ASN A 81 -25.64 -21.95 24.19
C ASN A 81 -24.86 -22.78 23.15
N ALA A 82 -25.16 -22.61 21.86
CA ALA A 82 -24.52 -23.36 20.78
C ALA A 82 -22.98 -23.22 20.78
N MET A 83 -22.46 -22.06 21.18
CA MET A 83 -21.02 -21.83 21.22
C MET A 83 -20.31 -22.55 22.35
N ASP A 84 -20.98 -22.77 23.49
CA ASP A 84 -20.40 -23.59 24.56
C ASP A 84 -20.11 -25.01 24.07
N PHE A 85 -21.05 -25.61 23.34
CA PHE A 85 -20.85 -26.94 22.76
C PHE A 85 -19.76 -26.94 21.69
N ILE A 86 -19.70 -25.93 20.82
CA ILE A 86 -18.67 -25.82 19.78
C ILE A 86 -17.28 -25.64 20.40
N VAL A 87 -17.14 -24.79 21.41
CA VAL A 87 -15.89 -24.58 22.15
C VAL A 87 -15.43 -25.90 22.80
N GLU A 88 -16.35 -26.64 23.43
CA GLU A 88 -16.07 -27.95 24.03
C GLU A 88 -15.64 -29.00 22.99
N MET A 89 -16.31 -29.04 21.83
CA MET A 89 -15.96 -29.96 20.74
C MET A 89 -14.60 -29.66 20.13
N LEU A 90 -14.24 -28.37 20.02
CA LEU A 90 -12.97 -27.92 19.46
C LEU A 90 -11.81 -27.95 20.46
N GLY A 91 -12.08 -28.13 21.75
CA GLY A 91 -11.06 -28.12 22.80
C GLY A 91 -10.35 -26.77 22.97
N VAL A 92 -11.02 -25.67 22.57
CA VAL A 92 -10.50 -24.30 22.70
C VAL A 92 -11.04 -23.62 23.97
N LEU A 93 -10.47 -22.47 24.34
CA LEU A 93 -10.96 -21.68 25.47
C LEU A 93 -12.29 -21.00 25.17
N THR A 94 -13.15 -20.92 26.19
CA THR A 94 -14.43 -20.19 26.08
C THR A 94 -14.16 -18.68 25.95
N PRO A 95 -14.64 -18.03 24.87
CA PRO A 95 -14.43 -16.60 24.66
C PRO A 95 -15.05 -15.76 25.78
N LYS A 96 -14.26 -14.89 26.42
CA LYS A 96 -14.77 -13.98 27.46
C LYS A 96 -15.56 -12.82 26.86
N PRO A 97 -16.57 -12.27 27.57
CA PRO A 97 -17.22 -11.03 27.18
C PRO A 97 -16.21 -9.89 27.04
N SER A 98 -16.14 -9.29 25.85
CA SER A 98 -15.27 -8.15 25.56
C SER A 98 -15.43 -7.00 26.57
N LEU A 99 -16.66 -6.79 27.09
CA LEU A 99 -16.96 -5.74 28.06
C LEU A 99 -16.63 -6.10 29.52
N SER A 100 -16.24 -7.35 29.82
CA SER A 100 -15.74 -7.71 31.15
C SER A 100 -14.26 -7.35 31.36
N LEU A 101 -13.56 -6.97 30.29
CA LEU A 101 -12.12 -6.70 30.30
C LEU A 101 -11.86 -5.24 30.74
N SER A 102 -11.21 -5.07 31.88
CA SER A 102 -11.12 -3.76 32.57
C SER A 102 -9.80 -3.01 32.34
N ASN A 103 -8.73 -3.69 31.89
CA ASN A 103 -7.44 -3.04 31.65
C ASN A 103 -6.81 -3.44 30.30
N MET A 104 -5.82 -2.65 29.87
CA MET A 104 -5.18 -2.76 28.55
C MET A 104 -4.25 -3.97 28.40
N ALA A 105 -3.66 -4.47 29.48
CA ALA A 105 -2.79 -5.66 29.44
C ALA A 105 -3.61 -6.92 29.19
N ASP A 106 -4.78 -7.01 29.83
CA ASP A 106 -5.72 -8.12 29.68
C ASP A 106 -6.27 -8.21 28.25
N MET A 107 -6.50 -7.07 27.58
CA MET A 107 -7.10 -7.08 26.24
C MET A 107 -6.28 -7.84 25.19
N ALA A 108 -4.97 -7.65 25.15
CA ALA A 108 -4.12 -8.33 24.16
C ALA A 108 -3.94 -9.83 24.47
N GLU A 109 -3.86 -10.18 25.76
CA GLU A 109 -3.73 -11.59 26.16
C GLU A 109 -5.03 -12.38 25.96
N GLU A 110 -6.16 -11.77 26.30
CA GLU A 110 -7.46 -12.39 26.11
C GLU A 110 -7.85 -12.42 24.63
N PHE A 111 -7.41 -11.44 23.83
CA PHE A 111 -7.55 -11.51 22.38
C PHE A 111 -6.94 -12.80 21.81
N LEU A 112 -5.73 -13.16 22.24
CA LEU A 112 -5.05 -14.39 21.81
C LEU A 112 -5.75 -15.69 22.25
N LYS A 113 -6.72 -15.61 23.16
CA LYS A 113 -7.51 -16.76 23.64
C LYS A 113 -8.90 -16.82 22.98
N GLY A 114 -9.31 -15.76 22.30
CA GLY A 114 -10.66 -15.60 21.76
C GLY A 114 -11.55 -14.73 22.64
N VAL A 115 -12.41 -13.93 22.01
CA VAL A 115 -13.22 -12.90 22.67
C VAL A 115 -14.64 -12.89 22.10
N ASN A 116 -15.63 -12.78 23.00
CA ASN A 116 -17.02 -12.57 22.65
C ASN A 116 -17.31 -11.06 22.51
N PHE A 117 -17.65 -10.61 21.30
CA PHE A 117 -18.14 -9.26 21.01
C PHE A 117 -19.66 -9.21 20.79
N ALA A 118 -20.34 -10.36 20.71
CA ALA A 118 -21.78 -10.42 20.47
C ALA A 118 -22.57 -9.76 21.61
N SER A 119 -23.72 -9.16 21.28
CA SER A 119 -24.57 -8.45 22.22
C SER A 119 -26.04 -8.72 21.91
N GLY A 120 -26.78 -9.20 22.90
CA GLY A 120 -28.23 -9.36 22.83
C GLY A 120 -28.95 -8.11 22.32
N GLY A 121 -29.87 -8.28 21.38
CA GLY A 121 -30.63 -7.18 20.75
C GLY A 121 -29.95 -6.54 19.53
N ALA A 122 -28.67 -6.84 19.25
CA ALA A 122 -27.96 -6.25 18.11
C ALA A 122 -28.50 -6.72 16.76
N GLY A 123 -28.61 -5.79 15.82
CA GLY A 123 -28.86 -6.04 14.39
C GLY A 123 -27.67 -5.66 13.54
N VAL A 124 -27.75 -5.95 12.24
CA VAL A 124 -26.79 -5.51 11.22
C VAL A 124 -26.77 -3.99 11.16
N LEU A 125 -27.93 -3.35 11.27
CA LEU A 125 -28.04 -1.90 11.28
C LEU A 125 -27.83 -1.35 12.70
N ASP A 126 -27.05 -0.28 12.80
CA ASP A 126 -26.85 0.43 14.07
C ASP A 126 -28.14 1.06 14.62
N SER A 127 -29.12 1.32 13.74
CA SER A 127 -30.45 1.81 14.10
C SER A 127 -31.35 0.75 14.71
N THR A 128 -30.96 -0.53 14.70
CA THR A 128 -31.70 -1.61 15.34
C THR A 128 -31.60 -1.45 16.85
N TYR A 129 -32.62 -0.78 17.39
CA TYR A 129 -32.62 -0.31 18.77
C TYR A 129 -33.58 -1.13 19.64
N MET A 130 -33.15 -2.35 19.99
CA MET A 130 -33.78 -3.12 21.05
C MET A 130 -33.09 -2.82 22.38
N GLY A 131 -33.52 -1.74 23.03
CA GLY A 131 -33.23 -1.43 24.43
C GLY A 131 -31.76 -1.30 24.79
N TYR A 132 -30.98 -0.51 24.04
CA TYR A 132 -29.55 -0.24 24.30
C TYR A 132 -28.64 -1.48 24.19
N CYS A 133 -28.54 -2.09 23.01
CA CYS A 133 -27.54 -3.11 22.69
C CYS A 133 -26.20 -2.51 22.20
N MET A 134 -25.14 -3.32 22.11
CA MET A 134 -23.92 -2.96 21.38
C MET A 134 -24.10 -3.31 19.89
N PRO A 135 -24.29 -2.32 19.00
CA PRO A 135 -24.54 -2.56 17.58
C PRO A 135 -23.33 -3.21 16.90
N PHE A 136 -23.56 -3.89 15.78
CA PHE A 136 -22.53 -4.67 15.09
C PHE A 136 -21.28 -3.85 14.75
N SER A 137 -21.45 -2.59 14.32
CA SER A 137 -20.33 -1.69 14.04
C SER A 137 -19.41 -1.51 15.26
N LYS A 138 -19.99 -1.41 16.47
CA LYS A 138 -19.22 -1.30 17.72
C LYS A 138 -18.56 -2.61 18.12
N GLN A 139 -19.18 -3.75 17.82
CA GLN A 139 -18.57 -5.07 18.03
C GLN A 139 -17.29 -5.20 17.18
N VAL A 140 -17.38 -4.86 15.88
CA VAL A 140 -16.24 -4.83 14.96
C VAL A 140 -15.19 -3.81 15.38
N GLY A 141 -15.61 -2.62 15.83
CA GLY A 141 -14.72 -1.59 16.36
C GLY A 141 -13.91 -2.05 17.56
N LEU A 142 -14.53 -2.79 18.49
CA LEU A 142 -13.87 -3.33 19.67
C LEU A 142 -12.89 -4.45 19.31
N PHE A 143 -13.25 -5.33 18.36
CA PHE A 143 -12.31 -6.31 17.80
C PHE A 143 -11.08 -5.64 17.20
N ASN A 144 -11.27 -4.63 16.36
CA ASN A 144 -10.16 -3.89 15.75
C ASN A 144 -9.27 -3.23 16.80
N LYS A 145 -9.86 -2.64 17.85
CA LYS A 145 -9.13 -2.04 18.96
C LYS A 145 -8.26 -3.07 19.68
N MET A 146 -8.81 -4.25 19.99
CA MET A 146 -8.06 -5.33 20.66
C MET A 146 -6.99 -5.92 19.74
N MET A 147 -7.29 -6.13 18.46
CA MET A 147 -6.33 -6.60 17.45
C MET A 147 -5.13 -5.66 17.35
N LEU A 148 -5.35 -4.34 17.25
CA LEU A 148 -4.26 -3.36 17.22
C LEU A 148 -3.39 -3.41 18.48
N LYS A 149 -3.98 -3.66 19.65
CA LYS A 149 -3.20 -3.86 20.89
C LYS A 149 -2.39 -5.14 20.84
N THR A 150 -2.93 -6.21 20.29
CA THR A 150 -2.19 -7.46 20.07
C THR A 150 -1.03 -7.25 19.09
N VAL A 151 -1.23 -6.48 18.01
CA VAL A 151 -0.16 -6.08 17.08
C VAL A 151 0.97 -5.37 17.83
N THR A 152 0.66 -4.43 18.72
CA THR A 152 1.70 -3.74 19.51
C THR A 152 2.44 -4.66 20.48
N LYS A 153 1.87 -5.83 20.83
CA LYS A 153 2.44 -6.77 21.82
C LYS A 153 3.28 -7.88 21.17
N ILE A 154 2.80 -8.49 20.09
CA ILE A 154 3.44 -9.66 19.48
C ILE A 154 3.89 -9.45 18.03
N GLY A 155 3.70 -8.24 17.49
CA GLY A 155 4.03 -7.91 16.10
C GLY A 155 2.90 -8.25 15.13
N ILE A 156 2.94 -7.61 13.95
CA ILE A 156 1.86 -7.71 12.97
C ILE A 156 1.75 -9.13 12.39
N ALA A 157 2.87 -9.73 11.98
CA ALA A 157 2.88 -11.03 11.33
C ALA A 157 2.29 -12.13 12.22
N LYS A 158 2.69 -12.19 13.49
CA LYS A 158 2.17 -13.17 14.45
C LYS A 158 0.70 -12.93 14.78
N THR A 159 0.27 -11.67 14.86
CA THR A 159 -1.15 -11.34 15.12
C THR A 159 -2.04 -11.83 13.99
N TYR A 160 -1.68 -11.55 12.73
CA TYR A 160 -2.47 -12.01 11.58
C TYR A 160 -2.38 -13.52 11.38
N GLN A 161 -1.24 -14.15 11.64
CA GLN A 161 -1.12 -15.61 11.64
C GLN A 161 -2.06 -16.24 12.68
N HIS A 162 -2.11 -15.69 13.90
CA HIS A 162 -3.03 -16.16 14.92
C HIS A 162 -4.51 -16.00 14.50
N ILE A 163 -4.91 -14.85 13.98
CA ILE A 163 -6.28 -14.61 13.52
C ILE A 163 -6.65 -15.56 12.36
N SER A 164 -5.75 -15.77 11.40
CA SER A 164 -6.00 -16.68 10.27
C SER A 164 -6.12 -18.16 10.67
N ASN A 165 -5.50 -18.54 11.79
CA ASN A 165 -5.65 -19.87 12.39
C ASN A 165 -6.84 -19.98 13.36
N SER A 166 -7.63 -18.92 13.53
CA SER A 166 -8.74 -18.83 14.49
C SER A 166 -10.11 -18.85 13.81
N PHE A 167 -11.17 -19.14 14.57
CA PHE A 167 -12.54 -19.10 14.07
C PHE A 167 -13.20 -17.74 14.35
N ILE A 168 -13.92 -17.23 13.35
CA ILE A 168 -14.80 -16.06 13.50
C ILE A 168 -16.23 -16.54 13.26
N VAL A 169 -17.08 -16.41 14.27
CA VAL A 169 -18.49 -16.84 14.19
C VAL A 169 -19.37 -15.60 14.25
N ILE A 170 -20.23 -15.45 13.23
CA ILE A 170 -21.13 -14.30 13.09
C ILE A 170 -22.57 -14.79 13.01
N ASN A 171 -23.44 -14.30 13.90
CA ASN A 171 -24.88 -14.53 13.84
C ASN A 171 -25.64 -13.23 14.11
N ILE A 172 -26.14 -12.60 13.04
CA ILE A 172 -26.78 -11.29 13.11
C ILE A 172 -27.79 -11.12 11.97
N GLY A 173 -28.75 -10.21 12.12
CA GLY A 173 -29.78 -9.93 11.09
C GLY A 173 -31.21 -10.26 11.53
N ASN A 174 -31.39 -11.25 12.42
CA ASN A 174 -32.72 -11.68 12.88
C ASN A 174 -33.52 -10.53 13.50
N ASN A 175 -32.83 -9.64 14.22
CA ASN A 175 -33.44 -8.49 14.89
C ASN A 175 -33.89 -7.41 13.89
N ASP A 176 -33.12 -7.17 12.82
CA ASP A 176 -33.49 -6.22 11.76
C ASP A 176 -34.76 -6.68 11.03
N ILE A 177 -34.86 -7.97 10.71
CA ILE A 177 -36.05 -8.58 10.08
C ILE A 177 -37.26 -8.48 11.02
N THR A 178 -37.05 -8.74 12.31
CA THR A 178 -38.12 -8.66 13.32
C THR A 178 -38.64 -7.24 13.46
N ILE A 179 -37.77 -6.23 13.51
CA ILE A 179 -38.19 -4.82 13.57
C ILE A 179 -38.87 -4.37 12.28
N ALA A 180 -38.33 -4.73 11.11
CA ALA A 180 -38.92 -4.37 9.81
C ALA A 180 -40.36 -4.89 9.68
N SER A 181 -40.61 -6.13 10.11
CA SER A 181 -41.95 -6.75 10.08
C SER A 181 -42.96 -6.10 11.04
N HIS A 182 -42.53 -5.52 12.15
CA HIS A 182 -43.41 -4.85 13.12
C HIS A 182 -43.65 -3.36 12.81
N THR A 183 -42.76 -2.72 12.04
CA THR A 183 -42.82 -1.28 11.73
C THR A 183 -43.44 -0.98 10.36
N GLY A 184 -43.81 -2.00 9.57
CA GLY A 184 -44.41 -1.83 8.24
C GLY A 184 -43.42 -1.31 7.18
N VAL A 185 -42.11 -1.36 7.48
CA VAL A 185 -41.07 -0.90 6.58
C VAL A 185 -40.70 -2.06 5.65
N ASN A 186 -40.78 -1.83 4.33
CA ASN A 186 -40.46 -2.82 3.31
C ASN A 186 -39.01 -3.34 3.51
N PRO A 187 -38.77 -4.66 3.62
CA PRO A 187 -37.43 -5.24 3.74
C PRO A 187 -36.47 -4.82 2.61
N GLU A 188 -36.98 -4.47 1.43
CA GLU A 188 -36.17 -3.93 0.33
C GLU A 188 -35.56 -2.56 0.65
N ASN A 189 -36.20 -1.75 1.50
CA ASN A 189 -35.63 -0.48 1.97
C ASN A 189 -34.55 -0.69 3.05
N PHE A 190 -34.47 -1.87 3.68
CA PHE A 190 -33.43 -2.22 4.65
C PHE A 190 -32.13 -2.69 3.98
N MET A 191 -32.20 -3.19 2.75
CA MET A 191 -31.02 -3.60 1.95
C MET A 191 -30.25 -2.41 1.34
N LEU A 192 -30.73 -1.17 1.52
CA LEU A 192 -30.20 0.04 0.87
C LEU A 192 -29.44 0.99 1.81
N SER A 193 -29.09 0.56 3.04
CA SER A 193 -28.29 1.40 3.95
C SER A 193 -27.06 0.70 4.53
N CYS A 194 -26.49 -0.27 3.81
CA CYS A 194 -25.04 -0.36 3.80
C CYS A 194 -24.60 0.72 2.79
N PRO A 195 -23.81 1.75 3.14
CA PRO A 195 -23.23 2.63 2.14
C PRO A 195 -22.18 1.81 1.36
N VAL A 196 -22.66 0.98 0.46
CA VAL A 196 -21.93 0.43 -0.68
C VAL A 196 -22.58 1.00 -1.94
N GLU A 197 -22.97 2.27 -1.90
CA GLU A 197 -22.61 3.11 -3.02
C GLU A 197 -21.17 3.54 -2.74
N ALA A 198 -20.22 2.80 -3.31
CA ALA A 198 -19.02 3.45 -3.77
C ALA A 198 -19.47 4.45 -4.85
N GLN A 199 -19.96 5.61 -4.41
CA GLN A 199 -19.84 6.83 -5.19
C GLN A 199 -18.37 6.84 -5.57
N GLY A 200 -18.07 6.57 -6.84
CA GLY A 200 -16.71 6.25 -7.30
C GLY A 200 -15.73 7.23 -6.69
N SER A 201 -15.05 6.79 -5.62
CA SER A 201 -14.05 7.62 -4.96
C SER A 201 -12.98 7.76 -6.01
N SER A 202 -12.86 8.97 -6.56
CA SER A 202 -11.81 9.27 -7.52
C SER A 202 -10.48 8.78 -6.93
N PRO A 203 -9.69 7.98 -7.66
CA PRO A 203 -8.56 7.28 -7.07
C PRO A 203 -7.52 8.28 -6.56
N ALA A 204 -7.06 8.13 -5.31
CA ALA A 204 -5.90 8.89 -4.87
C ALA A 204 -4.65 8.42 -5.61
N MET A 205 -3.64 9.30 -5.71
CA MET A 205 -2.38 8.97 -6.38
C MET A 205 -1.20 9.00 -5.40
N PHE A 206 -0.47 7.89 -5.33
CA PHE A 206 0.79 7.80 -4.60
C PHE A 206 1.95 7.72 -5.60
N VAL A 207 2.90 8.64 -5.49
CA VAL A 207 3.92 8.85 -6.53
C VAL A 207 5.31 8.56 -5.98
N PHE A 208 6.09 7.73 -6.67
CA PHE A 208 7.47 7.39 -6.33
C PHE A 208 8.37 7.62 -7.54
N GLY A 209 9.59 8.11 -7.34
CA GLY A 209 10.49 8.32 -8.47
C GLY A 209 11.50 9.43 -8.31
N ALA A 210 11.93 9.94 -9.46
CA ALA A 210 12.93 10.99 -9.59
C ALA A 210 12.33 12.35 -9.98
N SER A 211 13.14 13.21 -10.61
CA SER A 211 12.82 14.60 -10.98
C SER A 211 11.61 14.75 -11.90
N LEU A 212 11.36 13.81 -12.81
CA LEU A 212 10.20 13.85 -13.72
C LEU A 212 8.86 13.82 -12.98
N LEU A 213 8.86 13.28 -11.76
CA LEU A 213 7.67 13.14 -10.93
C LEU A 213 7.70 14.05 -9.69
N ASP A 214 8.81 14.72 -9.40
CA ASP A 214 8.93 15.58 -8.22
C ASP A 214 8.09 16.86 -8.38
N VAL A 215 7.23 17.12 -7.39
CA VAL A 215 6.36 18.30 -7.30
C VAL A 215 6.83 19.32 -6.26
N GLY A 216 8.02 19.10 -5.67
CA GLY A 216 8.70 20.03 -4.76
C GLY A 216 9.26 19.41 -3.48
N ASN A 217 9.44 18.08 -3.37
CA ASN A 217 10.10 17.48 -2.20
C ASN A 217 11.52 18.00 -2.03
N ASN A 218 12.27 18.14 -3.13
CA ASN A 218 13.64 18.64 -3.09
C ASN A 218 13.77 20.06 -2.50
N ASN A 219 12.69 20.85 -2.49
CA ASN A 219 12.69 22.18 -1.87
C ASN A 219 12.99 22.12 -0.35
N TYR A 220 12.63 21.02 0.29
CA TYR A 220 12.74 20.78 1.73
C TYR A 220 14.05 20.07 2.12
N ILE A 221 14.90 19.71 1.15
CA ILE A 221 16.18 19.04 1.38
C ILE A 221 17.31 20.07 1.28
N ASN A 222 18.39 19.90 2.03
CA ASN A 222 19.58 20.74 1.87
C ASN A 222 20.46 20.23 0.71
N THR A 223 20.07 20.57 -0.52
CA THR A 223 20.70 20.10 -1.76
C THR A 223 20.77 21.21 -2.81
N THR A 224 21.69 21.08 -3.77
CA THR A 224 21.75 21.91 -4.99
C THR A 224 20.79 21.43 -6.07
N GLU A 225 20.30 20.20 -5.97
CA GLU A 225 19.34 19.56 -6.87
C GLU A 225 17.93 20.13 -6.64
N LYS A 226 17.72 21.41 -6.98
CA LYS A 226 16.44 22.11 -6.83
C LYS A 226 16.09 22.83 -8.11
N CYS A 227 14.79 23.00 -8.35
CA CYS A 227 14.23 23.80 -9.45
C CYS A 227 13.17 24.79 -8.94
N ASN A 228 13.37 25.32 -7.73
CA ASN A 228 12.49 26.31 -7.10
C ASN A 228 12.96 27.76 -7.33
N TYR A 229 13.59 28.01 -8.48
CA TYR A 229 14.06 29.32 -8.90
C TYR A 229 13.80 29.54 -10.40
N PRO A 230 13.69 30.79 -10.89
CA PRO A 230 13.52 31.07 -12.31
C PRO A 230 14.72 30.57 -13.14
N PRO A 231 14.52 30.16 -14.41
CA PRO A 231 13.26 30.24 -15.18
C PRO A 231 12.36 29.01 -15.05
N TYR A 232 12.63 28.06 -14.13
CA TYR A 232 11.72 26.94 -13.89
C TYR A 232 10.33 27.45 -13.47
N GLY A 233 9.28 26.78 -13.94
CA GLY A 233 7.90 27.17 -13.67
C GLY A 233 7.44 28.47 -14.33
N ILE A 234 8.14 28.99 -15.34
CA ILE A 234 7.74 30.17 -16.13
C ILE A 234 6.33 30.04 -16.74
N ASP A 235 5.93 28.83 -17.14
CA ASP A 235 4.60 28.50 -17.67
C ASP A 235 3.64 27.92 -16.63
N TYR A 236 4.16 27.58 -15.44
CA TYR A 236 3.31 27.12 -14.36
C TYR A 236 2.32 28.23 -13.96
N PRO A 237 1.09 27.91 -13.52
CA PRO A 237 0.11 28.92 -13.11
C PRO A 237 0.70 30.02 -12.20
N GLY A 238 0.68 31.26 -12.69
CA GLY A 238 1.23 32.44 -12.02
C GLY A 238 2.74 32.66 -12.21
N GLY A 239 3.40 31.92 -13.11
CA GLY A 239 4.84 32.04 -13.42
C GLY A 239 5.76 31.73 -12.24
N LYS A 240 5.34 30.80 -11.36
CA LYS A 240 6.02 30.54 -10.09
C LYS A 240 6.87 29.26 -10.17
N PRO A 241 8.15 29.30 -9.78
CA PRO A 241 8.95 28.09 -9.66
C PRO A 241 8.50 27.29 -8.43
N THR A 242 7.92 26.10 -8.66
CA THR A 242 7.42 25.25 -7.57
C THR A 242 8.39 24.14 -7.15
N GLY A 243 9.52 23.97 -7.85
CA GLY A 243 10.39 22.80 -7.69
C GLY A 243 10.11 21.66 -8.67
N ARG A 244 9.18 21.83 -9.62
CA ARG A 244 9.02 20.92 -10.76
C ARG A 244 10.17 21.14 -11.73
N TYR A 245 10.78 20.06 -12.21
CA TYR A 245 11.90 20.09 -13.16
C TYR A 245 11.42 20.32 -14.60
N SER A 246 10.71 21.43 -14.82
CA SER A 246 10.17 21.79 -16.14
C SER A 246 9.92 23.30 -16.23
N ASN A 247 9.62 23.80 -17.43
CA ASN A 247 9.10 25.15 -17.63
C ASN A 247 7.74 25.36 -16.96
N GLY A 248 6.97 24.31 -16.69
CA GLY A 248 5.71 24.43 -15.97
C GLY A 248 5.26 23.12 -15.34
N LYS A 249 4.11 22.59 -15.80
CA LYS A 249 3.56 21.33 -15.31
C LYS A 249 4.44 20.13 -15.69
N ASN A 250 4.53 19.15 -14.80
CA ASN A 250 5.21 17.88 -15.05
C ASN A 250 4.20 16.75 -15.31
N VAL A 251 4.71 15.52 -15.42
CA VAL A 251 3.92 14.31 -15.68
C VAL A 251 2.79 14.10 -14.66
N VAL A 252 3.04 14.37 -13.38
CA VAL A 252 2.06 14.17 -12.31
C VAL A 252 0.86 15.08 -12.50
N ASP A 253 1.10 16.36 -12.80
CA ASP A 253 0.04 17.37 -12.98
C ASP A 253 -0.93 16.98 -14.11
N PHE A 254 -0.39 16.59 -15.27
CA PHE A 254 -1.22 16.20 -16.39
C PHE A 254 -2.00 14.91 -16.12
N LEU A 255 -1.40 13.96 -15.37
CA LEU A 255 -2.05 12.69 -15.09
C LEU A 255 -3.24 12.90 -14.14
N VAL A 256 -3.06 13.70 -13.09
CA VAL A 256 -4.16 14.00 -12.16
C VAL A 256 -5.26 14.84 -12.81
N GLU A 257 -4.92 15.74 -13.73
CA GLU A 257 -5.90 16.49 -14.53
C GLU A 257 -6.76 15.59 -15.40
N LYS A 258 -6.15 14.58 -16.05
CA LYS A 258 -6.89 13.59 -16.85
C LYS A 258 -7.75 12.66 -16.00
N LEU A 259 -7.30 12.35 -14.78
CA LEU A 259 -8.06 11.53 -13.82
C LEU A 259 -9.16 12.32 -13.09
N GLY A 260 -9.11 13.65 -13.11
CA GLY A 260 -10.02 14.49 -12.33
C GLY A 260 -9.82 14.37 -10.82
N VAL A 261 -8.57 14.22 -10.38
CA VAL A 261 -8.18 14.09 -8.97
C VAL A 261 -7.29 15.27 -8.54
N PRO A 262 -7.20 15.60 -7.24
CA PRO A 262 -6.25 16.58 -6.75
C PRO A 262 -4.79 16.18 -7.07
N SER A 263 -3.93 17.17 -7.33
CA SER A 263 -2.49 16.91 -7.40
C SER A 263 -1.96 16.51 -6.03
N PRO A 264 -1.25 15.37 -5.91
CA PRO A 264 -0.65 14.98 -4.65
C PRO A 264 0.40 16.01 -4.23
N LYS A 265 0.42 16.36 -2.95
CA LYS A 265 1.40 17.28 -2.36
C LYS A 265 2.73 16.55 -2.10
N PRO A 266 3.87 17.25 -2.09
CA PRO A 266 5.15 16.65 -1.72
C PRO A 266 5.10 16.21 -0.25
N TYR A 267 5.49 14.97 0.04
CA TYR A 267 5.46 14.38 1.37
C TYR A 267 6.10 15.28 2.44
N LEU A 268 7.25 15.90 2.16
CA LEU A 268 7.95 16.75 3.11
C LEU A 268 7.22 18.06 3.44
N SER A 269 6.25 18.49 2.60
CA SER A 269 5.33 19.58 2.94
C SER A 269 4.23 19.14 3.90
N LEU A 270 3.83 17.87 3.82
CA LEU A 270 2.79 17.26 4.64
C LEU A 270 3.32 16.69 5.95
N SER A 271 4.60 16.33 6.04
CA SER A 271 5.16 15.65 7.22
C SER A 271 5.13 16.47 8.51
N LYS A 272 4.70 17.74 8.44
CA LYS A 272 4.48 18.65 9.58
C LYS A 272 3.00 18.84 9.93
N THR A 273 2.07 18.18 9.22
CA THR A 273 0.63 18.28 9.50
C THR A 273 0.23 17.40 10.68
N ASP A 274 -0.65 17.90 11.53
CA ASP A 274 -1.28 17.14 12.62
C ASP A 274 -2.53 16.36 12.14
N ASN A 275 -2.89 16.47 10.85
CA ASN A 275 -4.08 15.85 10.30
C ASN A 275 -3.74 14.77 9.25
N PRO A 276 -3.65 13.48 9.64
CA PRO A 276 -3.41 12.38 8.72
C PRO A 276 -4.42 12.24 7.56
N LEU A 277 -5.60 12.86 7.67
CA LEU A 277 -6.61 12.80 6.61
C LEU A 277 -6.19 13.55 5.34
N GLU A 278 -5.21 14.46 5.40
CA GLU A 278 -4.65 15.10 4.20
C GLU A 278 -3.99 14.09 3.24
N PHE A 279 -3.56 12.92 3.73
CA PHE A 279 -3.01 11.86 2.88
C PHE A 279 -4.06 11.17 1.99
N LEU A 280 -5.36 11.39 2.26
CA LEU A 280 -6.44 10.83 1.43
C LEU A 280 -6.51 11.44 0.03
N GLU A 281 -5.90 12.61 -0.19
CA GLU A 281 -5.76 13.24 -1.51
C GLU A 281 -4.64 12.60 -2.35
N GLY A 282 -3.86 11.67 -1.77
CA GLY A 282 -2.64 11.14 -2.37
C GLY A 282 -1.39 11.90 -1.92
N VAL A 283 -0.23 11.29 -2.14
CA VAL A 283 1.06 11.82 -1.67
C VAL A 283 2.15 11.59 -2.70
N ASN A 284 2.96 12.61 -2.93
CA ASN A 284 4.12 12.51 -3.79
C ASN A 284 5.40 12.34 -2.96
N PHE A 285 6.05 11.20 -3.11
CA PHE A 285 7.32 10.87 -2.46
C PHE A 285 8.53 11.07 -3.39
N ALA A 286 8.30 11.31 -4.69
CA ALA A 286 9.37 11.44 -5.67
C ALA A 286 10.33 12.59 -5.32
N SER A 287 11.60 12.41 -5.63
CA SER A 287 12.68 13.34 -5.29
C SER A 287 13.67 13.42 -6.44
N GLY A 288 13.97 14.63 -6.90
CA GLY A 288 14.99 14.85 -7.93
C GLY A 288 16.31 14.15 -7.61
N SER A 289 16.95 13.63 -8.66
CA SER A 289 18.24 12.90 -8.61
C SER A 289 18.20 11.51 -7.99
N ALA A 290 17.04 11.04 -7.49
CA ALA A 290 16.88 9.69 -6.96
C ALA A 290 17.09 8.59 -8.01
N GLY A 291 17.73 7.50 -7.60
CA GLY A 291 17.86 6.26 -8.36
C GLY A 291 17.17 5.08 -7.68
N ILE A 292 17.21 3.93 -8.34
CA ILE A 292 16.81 2.62 -7.80
C ILE A 292 17.80 2.20 -6.72
N LEU A 293 19.10 2.42 -6.95
CA LEU A 293 20.13 2.09 -5.98
C LEU A 293 20.23 3.22 -4.93
N THR A 294 20.23 2.87 -3.64
CA THR A 294 20.38 3.84 -2.55
C THR A 294 21.71 4.61 -2.60
N SER A 295 22.72 4.07 -3.29
CA SER A 295 24.00 4.75 -3.53
C SER A 295 23.92 5.86 -4.58
N THR A 296 22.92 5.85 -5.46
CA THR A 296 22.78 6.84 -6.54
C THR A 296 22.49 8.21 -5.95
N HIS A 297 23.43 9.14 -6.12
CA HIS A 297 23.39 10.50 -5.55
C HIS A 297 23.11 10.53 -4.04
N GLN A 298 23.67 9.57 -3.30
CA GLN A 298 23.46 9.44 -1.86
C GLN A 298 23.69 10.77 -1.12
N GLY A 299 22.71 11.18 -0.31
CA GLY A 299 22.76 12.41 0.47
C GLY A 299 22.26 13.67 -0.26
N LEU A 300 21.96 13.58 -1.56
CA LEU A 300 21.43 14.72 -2.35
C LEU A 300 19.92 14.63 -2.61
N CYS A 301 19.31 13.46 -2.38
CA CYS A 301 17.92 13.14 -2.69
C CYS A 301 17.29 12.18 -1.66
N ILE A 302 15.97 11.97 -1.75
CA ILE A 302 15.26 10.89 -1.05
C ILE A 302 15.37 9.63 -1.91
N SER A 303 16.12 8.60 -1.46
CA SER A 303 16.24 7.33 -2.19
C SER A 303 14.90 6.61 -2.31
N LEU A 304 14.71 5.78 -3.35
CA LEU A 304 13.47 5.01 -3.53
C LEU A 304 13.11 4.19 -2.27
N GLU A 305 14.11 3.60 -1.62
CA GLU A 305 13.97 2.89 -0.35
C GLU A 305 13.32 3.78 0.74
N THR A 306 13.82 5.01 0.92
CA THR A 306 13.27 5.97 1.89
C THR A 306 11.91 6.51 1.46
N GLN A 307 11.66 6.68 0.15
CA GLN A 307 10.33 7.06 -0.36
C GLN A 307 9.27 6.02 0.07
N ILE A 308 9.61 4.73 0.02
CA ILE A 308 8.75 3.63 0.45
C ILE A 308 8.59 3.60 1.98
N ASP A 309 9.62 3.97 2.75
CA ASP A 309 9.51 4.12 4.21
C ASP A 309 8.57 5.27 4.61
N TYR A 310 8.59 6.38 3.86
CA TYR A 310 7.64 7.48 4.03
C TYR A 310 6.23 7.05 3.71
N TYR A 311 6.02 6.28 2.63
CA TYR A 311 4.73 5.69 2.34
C TYR A 311 4.24 4.76 3.47
N SER A 312 5.11 3.91 4.01
CA SER A 312 4.78 3.07 5.18
C SER A 312 4.35 3.92 6.38
N SER A 313 5.00 5.06 6.63
CA SER A 313 4.64 6.01 7.69
C SER A 313 3.27 6.66 7.47
N VAL A 314 2.98 7.06 6.22
CA VAL A 314 1.65 7.57 5.82
C VAL A 314 0.56 6.54 6.08
N LEU A 315 0.79 5.27 5.72
CA LEU A 315 -0.15 4.20 5.97
C LEU A 315 -0.40 3.97 7.45
N ARG A 316 0.65 4.00 8.29
CA ARG A 316 0.48 3.86 9.75
C ARG A 316 -0.41 4.98 10.30
N ALA A 317 -0.14 6.23 9.93
CA ALA A 317 -0.93 7.37 10.37
C ALA A 317 -2.41 7.29 9.92
N LEU A 318 -2.65 6.85 8.68
CA LEU A 318 -4.01 6.62 8.19
C LEU A 318 -4.70 5.47 8.93
N VAL A 319 -4.01 4.36 9.20
CA VAL A 319 -4.57 3.19 9.90
C VAL A 319 -4.92 3.54 11.34
N GLU A 320 -4.08 4.32 12.02
CA GLU A 320 -4.37 4.83 13.36
C GLU A 320 -5.64 5.69 13.39
N LYS A 321 -5.88 6.47 12.32
CA LYS A 321 -7.00 7.42 12.24
C LYS A 321 -8.32 6.77 11.78
N LEU A 322 -8.26 5.88 10.80
CA LEU A 322 -9.41 5.36 10.05
C LEU A 322 -9.67 3.86 10.27
N GLY A 323 -8.69 3.14 10.79
CA GLY A 323 -8.73 1.69 10.91
C GLY A 323 -8.31 0.97 9.63
N ILE A 324 -7.78 -0.23 9.82
CA ILE A 324 -7.08 -0.98 8.77
C ILE A 324 -7.97 -1.31 7.55
N VAL A 325 -9.24 -1.66 7.77
CA VAL A 325 -10.17 -2.07 6.70
C VAL A 325 -10.46 -0.92 5.75
N GLN A 326 -10.67 0.28 6.28
CA GLN A 326 -10.94 1.46 5.46
C GLN A 326 -9.70 1.85 4.65
N VAL A 327 -8.52 1.83 5.29
CA VAL A 327 -7.26 2.13 4.60
C VAL A 327 -6.93 1.09 3.53
N GLN A 328 -7.14 -0.20 3.80
CA GLN A 328 -6.94 -1.26 2.81
C GLN A 328 -7.77 -1.03 1.54
N ARG A 329 -9.06 -0.70 1.70
CA ARG A 329 -9.94 -0.41 0.56
C ARG A 329 -9.51 0.86 -0.18
N PHE A 330 -9.15 1.90 0.55
CA PHE A 330 -8.66 3.16 -0.03
C PHE A 330 -7.40 2.92 -0.86
N ILE A 331 -6.40 2.24 -0.28
CA ILE A 331 -5.12 1.96 -0.91
C ILE A 331 -5.25 1.01 -2.10
N SER A 332 -6.06 -0.05 -2.00
CA SER A 332 -6.28 -0.96 -3.14
C SER A 332 -6.97 -0.30 -4.32
N SER A 333 -7.79 0.73 -4.06
CA SER A 333 -8.44 1.54 -5.10
C SER A 333 -7.57 2.64 -5.71
N SER A 334 -6.47 3.00 -5.04
CA SER A 334 -5.56 4.11 -5.40
C SER A 334 -4.58 3.72 -6.51
N ILE A 335 -4.05 4.72 -7.22
CA ILE A 335 -3.07 4.57 -8.30
C ILE A 335 -1.67 4.84 -7.76
N PHE A 336 -0.73 3.97 -8.10
CA PHE A 336 0.69 4.08 -7.76
C PHE A 336 1.47 4.44 -9.01
N LEU A 337 2.02 5.65 -9.09
CA LEU A 337 2.81 6.10 -10.24
C LEU A 337 4.30 6.00 -9.92
N ILE A 338 5.06 5.32 -10.78
CA ILE A 338 6.50 5.12 -10.63
C ILE A 338 7.25 5.49 -11.91
N ASN A 339 8.29 6.30 -11.77
CA ASN A 339 9.33 6.52 -12.78
C ASN A 339 10.70 6.67 -12.10
N ILE A 340 11.57 5.70 -12.32
CA ILE A 340 12.88 5.61 -11.65
C ILE A 340 13.86 4.82 -12.54
N GLY A 341 15.16 5.03 -12.33
CA GLY A 341 16.23 4.34 -13.05
C GLY A 341 17.10 5.27 -13.90
N SER A 342 16.58 6.44 -14.32
CA SER A 342 17.33 7.31 -15.22
C SER A 342 18.62 7.86 -14.61
N ASN A 343 18.61 8.15 -13.31
CA ASN A 343 19.82 8.62 -12.61
C ASN A 343 20.86 7.50 -12.47
N ASP A 344 20.44 6.26 -12.22
CA ASP A 344 21.35 5.11 -12.17
C ASP A 344 22.04 4.90 -13.52
N ILE A 345 21.27 4.97 -14.61
CA ILE A 345 21.80 4.85 -15.97
C ILE A 345 22.74 6.02 -16.30
N LEU A 346 22.44 7.24 -15.86
CA LEU A 346 23.29 8.41 -16.09
C LEU A 346 24.68 8.25 -15.43
N VAL A 347 24.76 7.58 -14.29
CA VAL A 347 26.02 7.31 -13.56
C VAL A 347 26.64 5.96 -13.90
N TYR A 348 26.14 5.25 -14.93
CA TYR A 348 26.69 3.98 -15.38
C TYR A 348 28.16 4.12 -15.77
N ASP A 349 28.99 3.25 -15.20
CA ASP A 349 30.45 3.33 -15.22
C ASP A 349 31.12 2.40 -16.27
N GLY A 350 30.33 1.75 -17.13
CA GLY A 350 30.86 0.80 -18.11
C GLY A 350 31.05 -0.63 -17.58
N THR A 351 30.51 -0.98 -16.41
CA THR A 351 30.61 -2.34 -15.81
C THR A 351 29.93 -3.47 -16.61
N GLY A 352 29.35 -3.16 -17.77
CA GLY A 352 28.71 -4.07 -18.70
C GLY A 352 27.18 -3.99 -18.65
N VAL A 353 26.57 -3.61 -19.77
CA VAL A 353 25.13 -3.34 -19.92
C VAL A 353 24.25 -4.39 -19.25
N SER A 354 24.38 -5.68 -19.61
CA SER A 354 23.53 -6.74 -19.05
C SER A 354 23.78 -7.02 -17.56
N LYS A 355 24.99 -6.78 -17.05
CA LYS A 355 25.30 -6.94 -15.63
C LYS A 355 24.66 -5.82 -14.82
N TYR A 356 24.78 -4.59 -15.30
CA TYR A 356 24.24 -3.41 -14.64
C TYR A 356 22.70 -3.42 -14.64
N VAL A 357 22.05 -3.69 -15.78
CA VAL A 357 20.59 -3.78 -15.84
C VAL A 357 20.04 -4.87 -14.92
N ARG A 358 20.70 -6.04 -14.82
CA ARG A 358 20.26 -7.09 -13.87
C ARG A 358 20.30 -6.63 -12.42
N LEU A 359 21.31 -5.84 -12.04
CA LEU A 359 21.37 -5.24 -10.71
C LEU A 359 20.16 -4.31 -10.49
N LEU A 360 19.91 -3.39 -11.41
CA LEU A 360 18.78 -2.44 -11.32
C LEU A 360 17.43 -3.17 -11.22
N ILE A 361 17.20 -4.18 -12.05
CA ILE A 361 15.94 -4.93 -12.07
C ILE A 361 15.75 -5.75 -10.80
N SER A 362 16.79 -6.39 -10.29
CA SER A 362 16.71 -7.15 -9.04
C SER A 362 16.44 -6.24 -7.82
N THR A 363 17.05 -5.05 -7.77
CA THR A 363 16.74 -4.07 -6.73
C THR A 363 15.33 -3.52 -6.88
N LEU A 364 14.90 -3.17 -8.10
CA LEU A 364 13.55 -2.67 -8.38
C LEU A 364 12.48 -3.71 -8.01
N GLU A 365 12.69 -4.99 -8.30
CA GLU A 365 11.81 -6.08 -7.87
C GLU A 365 11.60 -6.06 -6.36
N GLY A 366 12.68 -5.93 -5.58
CA GLY A 366 12.61 -5.82 -4.13
C GLY A 366 11.73 -4.66 -3.68
N GLU A 367 11.95 -3.46 -4.23
CA GLU A 367 11.18 -2.27 -3.88
C GLU A 367 9.70 -2.35 -4.31
N LEU A 368 9.42 -2.87 -5.49
CA LEU A 368 8.04 -3.11 -5.95
C LEU A 368 7.32 -4.10 -5.04
N LYS A 369 7.98 -5.21 -4.65
CA LYS A 369 7.43 -6.17 -3.68
C LYS A 369 7.11 -5.52 -2.34
N ARG A 370 7.92 -4.56 -1.87
CA ARG A 370 7.62 -3.78 -0.65
C ARG A 370 6.34 -2.95 -0.83
N ILE A 371 6.20 -2.24 -1.95
CA ILE A 371 5.00 -1.46 -2.28
C ILE A 371 3.74 -2.34 -2.34
N PHE A 372 3.82 -3.54 -2.94
CA PHE A 372 2.71 -4.50 -2.99
C PHE A 372 2.34 -5.07 -1.63
N LYS A 373 3.31 -5.37 -0.77
CA LYS A 373 3.06 -5.80 0.63
C LYS A 373 2.36 -4.72 1.45
N LEU A 374 2.63 -3.45 1.14
CA LEU A 374 1.96 -2.28 1.72
C LEU A 374 0.59 -1.98 1.07
N GLY A 375 0.05 -2.89 0.26
CA GLY A 375 -1.35 -2.87 -0.18
C GLY A 375 -1.61 -2.25 -1.56
N ALA A 376 -0.59 -1.75 -2.26
CA ALA A 376 -0.76 -1.22 -3.60
C ALA A 376 -1.30 -2.28 -4.57
N ARG A 377 -2.24 -1.93 -5.47
CA ARG A 377 -2.81 -2.89 -6.45
C ARG A 377 -2.89 -2.37 -7.88
N LYS A 378 -2.99 -1.06 -8.08
CA LYS A 378 -3.01 -0.43 -9.41
C LYS A 378 -1.70 0.32 -9.64
N LEU A 379 -0.80 -0.25 -10.42
CA LEU A 379 0.53 0.31 -10.66
C LEU A 379 0.65 0.90 -12.07
N VAL A 380 1.13 2.13 -12.17
CA VAL A 380 1.60 2.75 -13.41
C VAL A 380 3.12 2.85 -13.33
N LEU A 381 3.83 2.10 -14.17
CA LEU A 381 5.28 2.21 -14.30
C LEU A 381 5.60 2.86 -15.65
N MET A 382 6.25 4.01 -15.62
CA MET A 382 6.82 4.63 -16.82
C MET A 382 8.28 4.19 -16.92
N GLY A 383 8.64 3.58 -18.06
CA GLY A 383 10.02 3.20 -18.35
C GLY A 383 10.99 4.38 -18.37
N THR A 384 12.26 4.10 -18.63
CA THR A 384 13.25 5.16 -18.85
C THR A 384 13.16 5.72 -20.26
N GLU A 385 13.81 6.84 -20.47
CA GLU A 385 13.88 7.55 -21.74
C GLU A 385 15.20 7.22 -22.47
N PRO A 386 15.40 7.61 -23.74
CA PRO A 386 16.71 7.53 -24.40
C PRO A 386 17.71 8.51 -23.76
N ILE A 387 18.24 8.15 -22.59
CA ILE A 387 19.15 9.00 -21.78
C ILE A 387 20.41 9.36 -22.55
N GLY A 388 20.90 8.46 -23.41
CA GLY A 388 22.02 8.75 -24.30
C GLY A 388 21.77 9.93 -25.24
N CYS A 389 20.51 10.27 -25.49
CA CYS A 389 20.09 11.40 -26.32
C CYS A 389 19.72 12.67 -25.53
N TRP A 390 19.83 12.69 -24.20
CA TRP A 390 19.62 13.90 -23.42
C TRP A 390 20.64 14.98 -23.82
N PRO A 391 20.25 16.27 -23.87
CA PRO A 391 21.16 17.33 -24.31
C PRO A 391 22.49 17.37 -23.54
N VAL A 392 22.47 17.12 -22.22
CA VAL A 392 23.70 17.07 -21.41
C VAL A 392 24.65 15.95 -21.84
N VAL A 393 24.11 14.78 -22.23
CA VAL A 393 24.91 13.64 -22.69
C VAL A 393 25.45 13.90 -24.09
N ARG A 394 24.63 14.47 -24.99
CA ARG A 394 25.07 14.90 -26.31
C ARG A 394 26.16 15.96 -26.25
N ALA A 395 26.09 16.87 -25.28
CA ALA A 395 27.07 17.93 -25.10
C ALA A 395 28.48 17.41 -24.75
N LEU A 396 28.59 16.20 -24.18
CA LEU A 396 29.88 15.53 -23.98
C LEU A 396 30.53 15.09 -25.30
N ASN A 397 29.72 14.83 -26.33
CA ASN A 397 30.16 14.48 -27.67
C ASN A 397 30.27 15.74 -28.56
N LYS A 398 31.20 16.64 -28.22
CA LYS A 398 31.34 17.97 -28.83
C LYS A 398 31.56 17.97 -30.35
N SER A 399 31.99 16.86 -30.94
CA SER A 399 32.26 16.76 -32.38
C SER A 399 31.01 16.49 -33.21
N SER A 400 30.02 15.78 -32.68
CA SER A 400 28.84 15.34 -33.45
C SER A 400 27.50 15.69 -32.79
N GLY A 401 27.45 15.84 -31.46
CA GLY A 401 26.20 15.98 -30.72
C GLY A 401 25.31 14.73 -30.82
N ASP A 402 25.87 13.59 -31.24
CA ASP A 402 25.15 12.33 -31.40
C ASP A 402 24.87 11.69 -30.05
N CYS A 403 23.81 10.86 -30.01
CA CYS A 403 23.46 10.14 -28.80
C CYS A 403 24.54 9.15 -28.39
N ASN A 404 24.72 8.98 -27.07
CA ASN A 404 25.53 7.88 -26.54
C ASN A 404 24.78 6.55 -26.73
N ARG A 405 25.32 5.70 -27.61
CA ARG A 405 24.73 4.41 -27.97
C ARG A 405 24.66 3.45 -26.78
N GLU A 406 25.69 3.40 -25.93
CA GLU A 406 25.74 2.46 -24.81
C GLU A 406 24.71 2.83 -23.73
N LEU A 407 24.58 4.11 -23.38
CA LEU A 407 23.56 4.58 -22.43
C LEU A 407 22.14 4.30 -22.95
N ASN A 408 21.90 4.46 -24.26
CA ASN A 408 20.63 4.07 -24.87
C ASN A 408 20.39 2.55 -24.82
N GLN A 409 21.43 1.72 -24.96
CA GLN A 409 21.32 0.28 -24.78
C GLN A 409 20.96 -0.09 -23.34
N VAL A 410 21.57 0.54 -22.33
CA VAL A 410 21.19 0.35 -20.93
C VAL A 410 19.74 0.77 -20.70
N SER A 411 19.33 1.92 -21.23
CA SER A 411 17.96 2.47 -21.08
C SER A 411 16.90 1.56 -21.72
N SER A 412 17.12 1.13 -22.96
CA SER A 412 16.21 0.24 -23.67
C SER A 412 16.10 -1.11 -22.97
N LEU A 413 17.24 -1.71 -22.60
CA LEU A 413 17.25 -3.02 -21.94
C LEU A 413 16.60 -2.95 -20.55
N TYR A 414 16.84 -1.88 -19.78
CA TYR A 414 16.15 -1.67 -18.51
C TYR A 414 14.63 -1.60 -18.69
N SER A 415 14.15 -0.80 -19.64
CA SER A 415 12.70 -0.65 -19.89
C SER A 415 12.05 -1.97 -20.30
N GLU A 416 12.71 -2.77 -21.14
CA GLU A 416 12.23 -4.09 -21.54
C GLU A 416 12.18 -5.08 -20.35
N GLN A 417 13.22 -5.11 -19.53
CA GLN A 417 13.27 -6.00 -18.36
C GLN A 417 12.30 -5.55 -17.26
N ALA A 418 12.08 -4.25 -17.08
CA ALA A 418 11.09 -3.74 -16.14
C ALA A 418 9.67 -4.13 -16.56
N ALA A 419 9.36 -4.10 -17.85
CA ALA A 419 8.08 -4.59 -18.37
C ALA A 419 7.88 -6.10 -18.13
N LEU A 420 8.93 -6.91 -18.28
CA LEU A 420 8.89 -8.34 -17.98
C LEU A 420 8.69 -8.59 -16.48
N LEU A 421 9.41 -7.85 -15.63
CA LEU A 421 9.27 -7.90 -14.18
C LEU A 421 7.81 -7.64 -13.74
N LEU A 422 7.12 -6.67 -14.33
CA LEU A 422 5.71 -6.43 -14.00
C LEU A 422 4.79 -7.60 -14.34
N LYS A 423 5.06 -8.29 -15.45
CA LYS A 423 4.33 -9.50 -15.84
C LYS A 423 4.57 -10.66 -14.86
N GLU A 424 5.81 -10.81 -14.41
CA GLU A 424 6.18 -11.80 -13.39
C GLU A 424 5.52 -11.48 -12.05
N LEU A 425 5.55 -10.21 -11.62
CA LEU A 425 4.89 -9.75 -10.40
C LEU A 425 3.38 -9.92 -10.46
N GLN A 426 2.71 -9.67 -11.59
CA GLN A 426 1.28 -9.97 -11.73
C GLN A 426 0.97 -11.47 -11.57
N SER A 427 1.91 -12.35 -11.92
CA SER A 427 1.76 -13.79 -11.69
C SER A 427 1.93 -14.18 -10.21
N GLU A 428 2.69 -13.40 -9.45
CA GLU A 428 2.88 -13.55 -7.99
C GLU A 428 1.74 -12.91 -7.19
N TYR A 429 1.23 -11.77 -7.64
CA TYR A 429 0.16 -10.98 -7.03
C TYR A 429 -1.05 -10.96 -7.98
N ALA A 430 -1.91 -11.98 -7.91
CA ALA A 430 -3.00 -12.18 -8.87
C ALA A 430 -4.03 -11.04 -8.95
N ASP A 431 -4.09 -10.20 -7.92
CA ASP A 431 -4.95 -9.02 -7.82
C ASP A 431 -4.25 -7.71 -8.23
N MET A 432 -2.99 -7.79 -8.67
CA MET A 432 -2.26 -6.68 -9.25
C MET A 432 -2.76 -6.38 -10.67
N SER A 433 -3.10 -5.11 -10.89
CA SER A 433 -3.30 -4.54 -12.22
C SER A 433 -2.21 -3.50 -12.48
N TYR A 434 -1.70 -3.46 -13.71
CA TYR A 434 -0.67 -2.49 -14.04
C TYR A 434 -0.81 -1.93 -15.45
N SER A 435 -0.25 -0.74 -15.64
CA SER A 435 -0.01 -0.09 -16.92
C SER A 435 1.48 0.21 -17.02
N PHE A 436 2.16 -0.42 -17.97
CA PHE A 436 3.52 -0.07 -18.34
C PHE A 436 3.49 0.90 -19.53
N PHE A 437 4.10 2.07 -19.38
CA PHE A 437 4.31 3.00 -20.47
C PHE A 437 5.77 2.94 -20.93
N HIS A 438 5.99 2.53 -22.17
CA HIS A 438 7.29 2.42 -22.80
C HIS A 438 7.78 3.79 -23.30
N SER A 439 7.94 4.74 -22.38
CA SER A 439 8.39 6.13 -22.62
C SER A 439 9.61 6.24 -23.53
N TYR A 440 10.58 5.32 -23.43
CA TYR A 440 11.72 5.23 -24.35
C TYR A 440 11.29 5.31 -25.83
N ARG A 441 10.32 4.47 -26.24
CA ARG A 441 9.91 4.34 -27.65
C ARG A 441 9.28 5.63 -28.15
N VAL A 442 8.43 6.24 -27.33
CA VAL A 442 7.72 7.46 -27.70
C VAL A 442 8.70 8.64 -27.76
N LEU A 443 9.56 8.81 -26.77
CA LEU A 443 10.51 9.92 -26.77
C LEU A 443 11.57 9.75 -27.86
N ASP A 444 12.01 8.53 -28.16
CA ASP A 444 12.89 8.27 -29.31
C ASP A 444 12.24 8.71 -30.63
N GLN A 445 10.94 8.47 -30.81
CA GLN A 445 10.20 8.98 -31.96
C GLN A 445 10.06 10.51 -31.96
N CYS A 446 9.85 11.14 -30.80
CA CYS A 446 9.85 12.60 -30.69
C CYS A 446 11.21 13.20 -31.07
N ILE A 447 12.31 12.50 -30.77
CA ILE A 447 13.66 12.95 -31.08
C ILE A 447 13.99 12.77 -32.56
N ASN A 448 13.64 11.61 -33.14
CA ASN A 448 14.00 11.25 -34.51
C ASN A 448 13.01 11.79 -35.57
N HIS A 449 11.78 12.08 -35.17
CA HIS A 449 10.71 12.61 -36.03
C HIS A 449 9.95 13.79 -35.37
N PRO A 450 10.64 14.86 -34.97
CA PRO A 450 10.07 15.92 -34.12
C PRO A 450 8.87 16.64 -34.76
N GLU A 451 8.93 16.90 -36.07
CA GLU A 451 7.85 17.59 -36.79
C GLU A 451 6.52 16.84 -36.73
N THR A 452 6.54 15.50 -36.74
CA THR A 452 5.36 14.64 -36.60
C THR A 452 4.64 14.87 -35.26
N TYR A 453 5.39 15.27 -34.24
CA TYR A 453 4.91 15.51 -32.89
C TYR A 453 4.79 17.00 -32.56
N GLY A 454 4.98 17.88 -33.56
CA GLY A 454 4.82 19.32 -33.43
C GLY A 454 6.03 20.07 -32.84
N PHE A 455 7.18 19.40 -32.72
CA PHE A 455 8.44 19.98 -32.26
C PHE A 455 9.33 20.41 -33.42
N ASP A 456 10.09 21.48 -33.21
CA ASP A 456 11.08 21.99 -34.16
C ASP A 456 12.52 21.67 -33.70
N GLU A 457 12.75 21.59 -32.38
CA GLU A 457 14.06 21.29 -31.78
C GLU A 457 13.98 20.10 -30.81
N SER A 458 14.80 19.09 -31.07
CA SER A 458 14.80 17.82 -30.34
C SER A 458 16.18 17.35 -29.85
N LYS A 459 17.23 18.11 -30.13
CA LYS A 459 18.62 17.82 -29.72
C LYS A 459 19.10 18.77 -28.64
N ALA A 460 18.82 20.07 -28.78
CA ALA A 460 19.22 21.10 -27.83
C ALA A 460 18.16 21.33 -26.73
N ALA A 461 18.62 21.77 -25.57
CA ALA A 461 17.74 22.22 -24.50
C ALA A 461 17.17 23.62 -24.80
N CYS A 462 15.94 23.88 -24.36
CA CYS A 462 15.38 25.23 -24.43
C CYS A 462 16.10 26.19 -23.50
N CYS A 463 16.35 25.80 -22.24
CA CYS A 463 17.01 26.59 -21.20
C CYS A 463 18.39 26.04 -20.86
N GLY A 464 19.38 26.93 -20.83
CA GLY A 464 20.75 26.64 -20.41
C GLY A 464 21.73 27.52 -21.18
N MET A 465 23.00 27.15 -21.15
CA MET A 465 24.05 27.88 -21.87
C MET A 465 25.12 26.93 -22.44
N GLY A 466 25.87 27.44 -23.42
CA GLY A 466 26.93 26.72 -24.11
C GLY A 466 26.41 25.79 -25.20
N TYR A 467 27.20 24.81 -25.58
CA TYR A 467 26.85 23.86 -26.64
C TYR A 467 25.55 23.11 -26.30
N LEU A 468 24.61 23.06 -27.25
CA LEU A 468 23.25 22.50 -27.11
C LEU A 468 22.44 23.07 -25.93
N ASN A 469 22.81 24.25 -25.40
CA ASN A 469 22.30 24.81 -24.15
C ASN A 469 22.41 23.85 -22.95
N ALA A 470 23.41 22.98 -22.95
CA ALA A 470 23.52 21.91 -21.94
C ALA A 470 24.91 21.78 -21.30
N GLU A 471 25.90 22.57 -21.73
CA GLU A 471 27.22 22.60 -21.06
C GLU A 471 27.14 23.27 -19.68
N ILE A 472 26.25 24.25 -19.53
CA ILE A 472 25.96 24.88 -18.24
C ILE A 472 24.47 24.74 -17.98
N ALA A 473 24.15 24.18 -16.81
CA ALA A 473 22.78 23.92 -16.38
C ALA A 473 21.92 25.20 -16.39
N CYS A 474 20.62 25.01 -16.68
CA CYS A 474 19.61 26.05 -16.57
C CYS A 474 19.63 26.65 -15.15
N ASN A 475 19.79 27.97 -15.07
CA ASN A 475 19.91 28.71 -13.83
C ASN A 475 19.33 30.12 -14.00
N PRO A 476 19.25 30.95 -12.94
CA PRO A 476 18.64 32.27 -13.02
C PRO A 476 19.25 33.25 -14.04
N PHE A 477 20.46 32.97 -14.54
CA PHE A 477 21.16 33.77 -15.54
C PHE A 477 21.18 33.12 -16.93
N ALA A 478 20.59 31.93 -17.08
CA ALA A 478 20.53 31.24 -18.36
C ALA A 478 19.56 31.93 -19.34
N THR A 479 19.87 31.81 -20.63
CA THR A 479 18.91 32.13 -21.70
C THR A 479 17.98 30.95 -21.91
N TYR A 480 16.78 31.23 -22.42
CA TYR A 480 15.83 30.20 -22.81
C TYR A 480 15.15 30.53 -24.14
N CYS A 481 14.69 29.50 -24.85
CA CYS A 481 13.99 29.62 -26.12
C CYS A 481 12.70 30.46 -26.03
N SER A 482 12.31 31.11 -27.14
CA SER A 482 11.12 31.96 -27.21
C SER A 482 9.82 31.15 -27.16
N ASP A 483 9.75 30.04 -27.90
CA ASP A 483 8.61 29.12 -27.93
C ASP A 483 8.98 27.75 -27.36
N ARG A 484 8.63 27.55 -26.09
CA ARG A 484 8.87 26.31 -25.34
C ARG A 484 8.04 25.14 -25.82
N THR A 485 6.94 25.39 -26.54
CA THR A 485 6.08 24.31 -27.07
C THR A 485 6.71 23.59 -28.26
N LYS A 486 7.77 24.17 -28.84
CA LYS A 486 8.52 23.65 -29.99
C LYS A 486 9.77 22.86 -29.62
N TYR A 487 10.08 22.73 -28.33
CA TYR A 487 11.26 22.03 -27.84
C TYR A 487 10.86 20.73 -27.14
N VAL A 488 11.59 19.65 -27.41
CA VAL A 488 11.43 18.39 -26.68
C VAL A 488 11.92 18.56 -25.23
N PHE A 489 13.10 19.18 -25.06
CA PHE A 489 13.80 19.32 -23.78
C PHE A 489 13.71 20.73 -23.21
N TRP A 490 13.36 20.84 -21.93
CA TRP A 490 13.39 22.11 -21.20
C TRP A 490 14.81 22.48 -20.82
N ASP A 491 15.54 21.58 -20.15
CA ASP A 491 16.94 21.76 -19.77
C ASP A 491 17.80 20.59 -20.27
N GLY A 492 19.03 20.46 -19.74
CA GLY A 492 19.96 19.40 -20.14
C GLY A 492 19.48 17.96 -19.89
N TRP A 493 18.48 17.77 -19.03
CA TRP A 493 18.02 16.46 -18.55
C TRP A 493 16.51 16.25 -18.74
N HIS A 494 15.71 17.31 -18.60
CA HIS A 494 14.26 17.23 -18.42
C HIS A 494 13.49 17.73 -19.63
N GLN A 495 12.28 17.21 -19.80
CA GLN A 495 11.36 17.56 -20.87
C GLN A 495 10.65 18.90 -20.64
N THR A 496 10.20 19.52 -21.73
CA THR A 496 9.25 20.63 -21.63
C THR A 496 7.89 20.15 -21.15
N GLU A 497 7.10 21.09 -20.62
CA GLU A 497 5.68 20.86 -20.29
C GLU A 497 4.91 20.28 -21.49
N ALA A 498 5.21 20.74 -22.71
CA ALA A 498 4.57 20.26 -23.94
C ALA A 498 4.86 18.77 -24.19
N THR A 499 6.12 18.37 -24.05
CA THR A 499 6.52 16.96 -24.14
C THR A 499 5.92 16.13 -23.01
N ALA A 500 5.91 16.63 -21.77
CA ALA A 500 5.28 15.92 -20.64
C ALA A 500 3.78 15.66 -20.89
N ASN A 501 3.04 16.65 -21.40
CA ASN A 501 1.63 16.50 -21.75
C ASN A 501 1.41 15.45 -22.86
N LEU A 502 2.27 15.45 -23.88
CA LEU A 502 2.23 14.47 -24.96
C LEU A 502 2.47 13.05 -24.43
N LEU A 503 3.52 12.85 -23.63
CA LEU A 503 3.84 11.55 -23.02
C LEU A 503 2.69 11.06 -22.13
N VAL A 504 2.11 11.94 -21.30
CA VAL A 504 0.98 11.60 -20.45
C VAL A 504 -0.26 11.26 -21.26
N SER A 505 -0.54 11.98 -22.34
CA SER A 505 -1.65 11.65 -23.25
C SER A 505 -1.49 10.28 -23.87
N MET A 506 -0.26 9.91 -24.27
CA MET A 506 0.03 8.56 -24.75
C MET A 506 -0.05 7.51 -23.64
N ALA A 507 0.43 7.77 -22.43
CA ALA A 507 0.29 6.82 -21.32
C ALA A 507 -1.18 6.60 -20.93
N PHE A 508 -2.00 7.65 -21.01
CA PHE A 508 -3.38 7.63 -20.55
C PHE A 508 -4.33 6.89 -21.49
N ASP A 509 -4.22 7.14 -22.81
CA ASP A 509 -5.13 6.63 -23.84
C ASP A 509 -4.44 5.75 -24.89
N GLY A 510 -3.12 5.55 -24.77
CA GLY A 510 -2.34 4.82 -25.76
C GLY A 510 -2.61 3.32 -25.76
N LEU A 511 -2.09 2.67 -26.80
CA LEU A 511 -2.28 1.25 -27.07
C LEU A 511 -0.92 0.55 -27.19
N PRO A 512 -0.91 -0.79 -27.19
CA PRO A 512 0.28 -1.54 -27.56
C PRO A 512 0.81 -1.10 -28.94
N PRO A 513 2.14 -1.06 -29.13
CA PRO A 513 3.16 -1.61 -28.24
C PRO A 513 3.76 -0.58 -27.26
N ASN A 514 3.16 0.61 -27.13
CA ASN A 514 3.68 1.69 -26.28
C ASN A 514 3.11 1.67 -24.87
N VAL A 515 1.87 1.18 -24.71
CA VAL A 515 1.21 1.02 -23.41
C VAL A 515 0.61 -0.38 -23.30
N PHE A 516 0.83 -1.07 -22.20
CA PHE A 516 0.31 -2.44 -21.99
C PHE A 516 0.39 -2.87 -20.51
N PRO A 517 -0.36 -3.90 -20.08
CA PRO A 517 -1.43 -4.58 -20.80
C PRO A 517 -2.69 -3.72 -20.98
N VAL A 518 -2.87 -2.73 -20.11
CA VAL A 518 -3.94 -1.72 -20.17
C VAL A 518 -3.34 -0.32 -20.08
N ASN A 519 -4.06 0.70 -20.53
CA ASN A 519 -3.66 2.10 -20.34
C ASN A 519 -4.12 2.66 -18.98
N VAL A 520 -3.68 3.88 -18.64
CA VAL A 520 -4.00 4.45 -17.31
C VAL A 520 -5.50 4.72 -17.16
N ARG A 521 -6.21 5.09 -18.23
CA ARG A 521 -7.68 5.25 -18.18
C ARG A 521 -8.36 3.94 -17.80
N GLU A 522 -8.04 2.85 -18.50
CA GLU A 522 -8.56 1.51 -18.23
C GLU A 522 -8.21 1.06 -16.82
N LEU A 523 -6.94 1.19 -16.43
CA LEU A 523 -6.45 0.85 -15.09
C LEU A 523 -7.22 1.58 -13.98
N SER A 524 -7.52 2.87 -14.18
CA SER A 524 -8.26 3.69 -13.21
C SER A 524 -9.67 3.16 -12.97
N GLY A 525 -10.33 2.65 -14.02
CA GLY A 525 -11.69 2.11 -13.98
C GLY A 525 -11.81 0.68 -13.47
N LEU A 526 -10.70 -0.03 -13.25
CA LEU A 526 -10.74 -1.38 -12.66
C LEU A 526 -11.16 -1.31 -11.19
N ASN A 527 -12.10 -2.15 -10.77
CA ASN A 527 -12.41 -2.32 -9.36
C ASN A 527 -11.39 -3.28 -8.74
N ALA A 528 -10.81 -2.93 -7.60
CA ALA A 528 -10.01 -3.89 -6.84
C ALA A 528 -10.97 -4.91 -6.21
N GLU A 529 -11.09 -6.09 -6.84
CA GLU A 529 -12.09 -7.09 -6.42
C GLU A 529 -11.80 -7.71 -5.05
N ASN A 530 -10.56 -7.60 -4.54
CA ASN A 530 -10.16 -8.14 -3.24
C ASN A 530 -9.31 -7.13 -2.43
N ALA A 531 -9.77 -6.76 -1.23
CA ALA A 531 -8.96 -5.99 -0.28
C ALA A 531 -8.07 -6.96 0.52
N HIS A 532 -6.78 -7.01 0.20
CA HIS A 532 -5.81 -7.82 0.92
C HIS A 532 -5.24 -7.10 2.14
N VAL A 533 -4.76 -7.89 3.10
CA VAL A 533 -4.22 -7.37 4.35
C VAL A 533 -2.92 -6.59 4.10
N ILE A 534 -2.92 -5.28 4.37
CA ILE A 534 -1.69 -4.46 4.46
C ILE A 534 -0.74 -5.13 5.47
N GLN A 535 0.43 -5.54 5.00
CA GLN A 535 1.51 -6.05 5.83
C GLN A 535 2.51 -4.92 6.07
N PHE A 536 2.49 -4.33 7.26
CA PHE A 536 3.56 -3.45 7.67
C PHE A 536 4.86 -4.26 7.71
N ILE A 537 5.88 -3.76 7.02
CA ILE A 537 7.23 -4.30 7.11
C ILE A 537 7.76 -3.84 8.47
N ASP A 538 7.88 -4.76 9.42
CA ASP A 538 8.62 -4.51 10.66
C ASP A 538 10.09 -4.31 10.26
N GLN A 539 10.68 -3.16 10.67
CA GLN A 539 12.11 -2.88 10.53
C GLN A 539 12.92 -3.68 11.56
#